data_AF-A0A562LA60-F1
#
_entry.id   AF-A0A562LA60-F1
#
_cell.length_a   1.000
_cell.length_b   1.000
_cell.length_c   1.000
_cell.angle_alpha   90.00
_cell.angle_beta   90.00
_cell.angle_gamma   90.00
#
_symmetry.space_group_name_H-M   'P 1'
#
loop_
_entity.id
_entity.type
_entity.pdbx_description
1 polymer ?
#
loop_
_entity_poly.entity_id
_entity_poly.type
_entity_poly.pdbx_seq_one_letter_code
_entity_poly.pdbx_strand_id
1 'polypeptide(L)'
;MSESGFDLGLSDPARAGVFLVAADDLTTLDVLARDAGLRAWRIDLSTCRNKATLLLRIATMLEFPGSFGRNWDALSDGLRDLGWLPAAGYALLFEGAGDLRDADAASFDTLLDILGEASREWASRKVAFWAFMALPEDSFQATL
;
A
#
# COMPACT_ATOMS: atom_id res chain seq x y z
N MET A 1 -7.27 -24.71 21.30
CA MET A 1 -7.21 -25.47 20.05
C MET A 1 -6.73 -24.52 18.98
N SER A 2 -5.66 -24.91 18.26
CA SER A 2 -5.02 -24.24 17.13
C SER A 2 -4.34 -22.89 17.40
N GLU A 3 -3.14 -22.92 17.99
CA GLU A 3 -2.10 -21.90 17.75
C GLU A 3 -1.44 -22.14 16.37
N SER A 4 -2.24 -22.14 15.31
CA SER A 4 -1.78 -22.48 13.96
C SER A 4 -2.16 -21.37 13.00
N GLY A 5 -1.29 -20.37 12.92
CA GLY A 5 -1.36 -19.34 11.89
C GLY A 5 -0.17 -18.41 12.07
N PHE A 6 0.56 -18.15 10.99
CA PHE A 6 1.52 -17.06 10.95
C PHE A 6 0.76 -15.76 11.27
N ASP A 7 0.69 -15.38 12.54
CA ASP A 7 0.27 -14.03 12.90
C ASP A 7 1.43 -13.11 12.46
N LEU A 8 1.35 -12.64 11.22
CA LEU A 8 2.23 -11.61 10.70
C LEU A 8 2.17 -10.32 11.54
N GLY A 9 1.26 -10.24 12.51
CA GLY A 9 1.05 -9.08 13.36
C GLY A 9 0.41 -7.96 12.55
N LEU A 10 -0.40 -8.30 11.54
CA LEU A 10 -1.05 -7.30 10.68
C LEU A 10 -2.03 -6.42 11.46
N SER A 11 -2.50 -6.87 12.61
CA SER A 11 -3.29 -6.07 13.54
C SER A 11 -2.45 -5.12 14.40
N ASP A 12 -1.13 -5.24 14.44
CA ASP A 12 -0.23 -4.41 15.25
C ASP A 12 0.20 -3.13 14.50
N PRO A 13 -0.30 -1.95 14.90
CA PRO A 13 0.07 -0.69 14.26
C PRO A 13 1.55 -0.35 14.39
N ALA A 14 2.26 -0.87 15.40
CA ALA A 14 3.68 -0.61 15.60
C ALA A 14 4.57 -1.37 14.59
N ARG A 15 4.03 -2.43 13.99
CA ARG A 15 4.71 -3.22 12.95
C ARG A 15 4.33 -2.78 11.54
N ALA A 16 3.24 -2.01 11.42
CA ALA A 16 2.73 -1.53 10.15
C ALA A 16 3.71 -0.59 9.46
N GLY A 17 3.78 -0.68 8.14
CA GLY A 17 4.78 0.01 7.33
C GLY A 17 4.64 -0.26 5.84
N VAL A 18 5.68 0.13 5.09
CA VAL A 18 5.79 -0.12 3.66
C VAL A 18 6.78 -1.25 3.43
N PHE A 19 6.35 -2.29 2.71
CA PHE A 19 7.15 -3.48 2.45
C PHE A 19 7.20 -3.77 0.96
N LEU A 20 8.40 -4.09 0.46
CA LEU A 20 8.57 -4.68 -0.86
C LEU A 20 8.36 -6.20 -0.73
N VAL A 21 7.50 -6.76 -1.56
CA VAL A 21 7.14 -8.18 -1.52
C VAL A 21 7.22 -8.80 -2.91
N ALA A 22 7.36 -10.12 -2.98
CA ALA A 22 7.24 -10.83 -4.25
C ALA A 22 5.78 -10.72 -4.74
N ALA A 23 5.59 -10.65 -6.06
CA ALA A 23 4.25 -10.59 -6.66
C ALA A 23 3.36 -11.78 -6.24
N ASP A 24 3.96 -12.96 -6.09
CA ASP A 24 3.27 -14.19 -5.70
C ASP A 24 2.73 -14.13 -4.26
N ASP A 25 3.35 -13.34 -3.38
CA ASP A 25 2.93 -13.17 -1.99
C ASP A 25 1.70 -12.27 -1.84
N LEU A 26 1.37 -11.43 -2.83
CA LEU A 26 0.27 -10.46 -2.72
C LEU A 26 -1.06 -11.13 -2.42
N THR A 27 -1.36 -12.25 -3.08
CA THR A 27 -2.64 -12.94 -2.88
C THR A 27 -2.76 -13.47 -1.47
N THR A 28 -1.67 -13.99 -0.92
CA THR A 28 -1.61 -14.48 0.46
C THR A 28 -1.75 -13.31 1.45
N LEU A 29 -1.04 -12.21 1.23
CA LEU A 29 -1.10 -11.00 2.06
C LEU A 29 -2.50 -10.36 2.06
N ASP A 30 -3.18 -10.36 0.90
CA ASP A 30 -4.53 -9.85 0.76
C ASP A 30 -5.54 -10.66 1.58
N VAL A 31 -5.42 -11.99 1.58
CA VAL A 31 -6.23 -12.88 2.42
C VAL A 31 -5.95 -12.62 3.90
N LEU A 32 -4.68 -12.55 4.29
CA LEU A 32 -4.28 -12.35 5.68
C LEU A 32 -4.67 -10.98 6.23
N ALA A 33 -4.57 -9.93 5.41
CA ALA A 33 -5.02 -8.59 5.79
C ALA A 33 -6.53 -8.58 6.08
N ARG A 34 -7.34 -9.24 5.24
CA ARG A 34 -8.79 -9.33 5.47
C ARG A 34 -9.13 -10.20 6.67
N ASP A 35 -8.42 -11.29 6.89
CA ASP A 35 -8.59 -12.15 8.06
C ASP A 35 -8.27 -11.40 9.37
N ALA A 36 -7.25 -10.53 9.35
CA ALA A 36 -6.93 -9.61 10.43
C ALA A 36 -7.93 -8.45 10.61
N GLY A 37 -9.02 -8.41 9.81
CA GLY A 37 -10.06 -7.39 9.88
C GLY A 37 -9.67 -6.05 9.24
N LEU A 38 -8.59 -6.01 8.45
CA LEU A 38 -8.18 -4.81 7.74
C LEU A 38 -9.00 -4.62 6.47
N ARG A 39 -9.24 -3.35 6.12
CA ARG A 39 -9.77 -3.01 4.81
C ARG A 39 -8.63 -3.02 3.79
N ALA A 40 -8.66 -4.02 2.92
CA ALA A 40 -7.61 -4.27 1.93
C ALA A 40 -8.02 -3.89 0.51
N TRP A 41 -7.18 -3.13 -0.19
CA TRP A 41 -7.32 -2.77 -1.60
C TRP A 41 -6.16 -3.30 -2.43
N ARG A 42 -6.46 -3.93 -3.56
CA ARG A 42 -5.48 -4.24 -4.60
C ARG A 42 -5.47 -3.13 -5.63
N ILE A 43 -4.30 -2.53 -5.84
CA ILE A 43 -4.08 -1.42 -6.76
C ILE A 43 -3.14 -1.92 -7.84
N ASP A 44 -3.67 -2.11 -9.04
CA ASP A 44 -2.88 -2.51 -10.20
C ASP A 44 -2.07 -1.31 -10.72
N LEU A 45 -0.75 -1.39 -10.68
CA LEU A 45 0.20 -0.43 -11.27
C LEU A 45 0.88 -0.97 -12.53
N SER A 46 0.47 -2.13 -13.07
CA SER A 46 0.95 -2.63 -14.36
C SER A 46 0.72 -1.58 -15.44
N THR A 47 1.71 -1.36 -16.31
CA THR A 47 1.72 -0.30 -17.34
C THR A 47 1.64 1.14 -16.82
N CYS A 48 1.72 1.37 -15.50
CA CYS A 48 1.76 2.71 -14.94
C CYS A 48 3.17 3.29 -15.05
N ARG A 49 3.34 4.30 -15.92
CA ARG A 49 4.68 4.84 -16.27
C ARG A 49 4.89 6.30 -15.91
N ASN A 50 3.94 6.91 -15.21
CA ASN A 50 4.03 8.32 -14.81
C ASN A 50 3.15 8.62 -13.59
N LYS A 51 3.49 9.71 -12.90
CA LYS A 51 2.74 10.27 -11.76
C LYS A 51 1.23 10.44 -12.02
N ALA A 52 0.82 10.95 -13.18
CA ALA A 52 -0.58 11.28 -13.43
C ALA A 52 -1.47 10.03 -13.45
N THR A 53 -1.00 8.96 -14.10
CA THR A 53 -1.66 7.65 -14.12
C THR A 53 -1.66 7.03 -12.71
N LEU A 54 -0.54 7.13 -11.99
CA LEU A 54 -0.43 6.61 -10.62
C LEU A 54 -1.47 7.24 -9.69
N LEU A 55 -1.49 8.57 -9.63
CA LEU A 55 -2.43 9.31 -8.77
C LEU A 55 -3.88 8.99 -9.12
N LEU A 56 -4.19 8.83 -10.41
CA LEU A 56 -5.53 8.47 -10.85
C LEU A 56 -5.93 7.06 -10.39
N ARG A 57 -5.04 6.07 -10.52
CA ARG A 57 -5.34 4.69 -10.13
C ARG A 57 -5.57 4.55 -8.63
N ILE A 58 -4.72 5.19 -7.82
CA ILE A 58 -4.88 5.20 -6.37
C ILE A 58 -6.19 5.90 -5.98
N ALA A 59 -6.43 7.10 -6.53
CA ALA A 59 -7.64 7.86 -6.24
C ALA A 59 -8.91 7.10 -6.62
N THR A 60 -8.89 6.38 -7.74
CA THR A 60 -10.03 5.57 -8.19
C THR A 60 -10.25 4.39 -7.25
N MET A 61 -9.19 3.67 -6.87
CA MET A 61 -9.30 2.46 -6.05
C MET A 61 -9.72 2.77 -4.60
N LEU A 62 -9.25 3.89 -4.05
CA LEU A 62 -9.64 4.37 -2.72
C LEU A 62 -10.87 5.28 -2.76
N GLU A 63 -11.57 5.36 -3.89
CA GLU A 63 -12.82 6.12 -4.06
C GLU A 63 -12.70 7.57 -3.53
N PHE A 64 -11.58 8.23 -3.84
CA PHE A 64 -11.31 9.58 -3.36
C PHE A 64 -12.45 10.53 -3.76
N PRO A 65 -12.84 11.47 -2.87
CA PRO A 65 -13.88 12.45 -3.17
C PRO A 65 -13.54 13.29 -4.41
N GLY A 66 -14.57 13.79 -5.10
CA GLY A 66 -14.42 14.61 -6.30
C GLY A 66 -13.61 15.90 -6.13
N SER A 67 -13.35 16.32 -4.88
CA SER A 67 -12.47 17.44 -4.52
C SER A 67 -10.97 17.07 -4.49
N PHE A 68 -10.60 15.85 -4.86
CA PHE A 68 -9.21 15.40 -4.84
C PHE A 68 -8.32 16.23 -5.78
N GLY A 69 -7.28 16.85 -5.22
CA GLY A 69 -6.39 17.79 -5.92
C GLY A 69 -5.45 17.19 -6.98
N ARG A 70 -5.45 15.85 -7.15
CA ARG A 70 -4.63 15.12 -8.15
C ARG A 70 -3.14 15.49 -8.12
N ASN A 71 -2.60 15.70 -6.93
CA ASN A 71 -1.19 16.00 -6.68
C ASN A 71 -0.66 15.18 -5.48
N TRP A 72 0.63 15.29 -5.17
CA TRP A 72 1.25 14.51 -4.10
C TRP A 72 0.76 14.90 -2.71
N ASP A 73 0.58 16.19 -2.46
CA ASP A 73 0.10 16.70 -1.18
C ASP A 73 -1.33 16.20 -0.91
N ALA A 74 -2.20 16.27 -1.91
CA ALA A 74 -3.56 15.74 -1.84
C ALA A 74 -3.58 14.22 -1.60
N LEU A 75 -2.65 13.47 -2.19
CA LEU A 75 -2.52 12.04 -1.93
C LEU A 75 -2.08 11.78 -0.48
N SER A 76 -1.04 12.49 -0.03
CA SER A 76 -0.52 12.39 1.33
C SER A 76 -1.61 12.70 2.36
N ASP A 77 -2.33 13.80 2.18
CA ASP A 77 -3.40 14.21 3.08
C ASP A 77 -4.53 13.18 3.12
N GLY A 78 -4.99 12.71 1.95
CA GLY A 78 -6.05 11.72 1.90
C GLY A 78 -5.65 10.34 2.43
N LEU A 79 -4.40 9.91 2.28
CA LEU A 79 -3.93 8.66 2.88
C LEU A 79 -3.81 8.75 4.40
N ARG A 80 -3.56 9.95 4.96
CA ARG A 80 -3.55 10.22 6.40
C ARG A 80 -4.94 10.45 6.99
N ASP A 81 -5.93 10.70 6.14
CA ASP A 81 -7.32 10.89 6.53
C ASP A 81 -8.29 10.22 5.54
N LEU A 82 -8.57 8.95 5.80
CA LEU A 82 -9.53 8.13 5.06
C LEU A 82 -10.93 8.20 5.68
N GLY A 83 -11.36 9.39 6.12
CA GLY A 83 -12.64 9.58 6.82
C GLY A 83 -13.89 9.08 6.06
N TRP A 84 -13.82 8.98 4.73
CA TRP A 84 -14.91 8.41 3.90
C TRP A 84 -14.88 6.87 3.82
N LEU A 85 -13.83 6.21 4.32
CA LEU A 85 -13.64 4.76 4.32
C LEU A 85 -13.30 4.21 5.72
N PRO A 86 -14.12 4.47 6.76
CA PRO A 86 -13.79 4.06 8.11
C PRO A 86 -13.55 2.54 8.21
N ALA A 87 -12.44 2.14 8.83
CA ALA A 87 -12.08 0.76 9.09
C ALA A 87 -11.24 0.63 10.37
N ALA A 88 -11.09 -0.59 10.88
CA ALA A 88 -10.21 -0.89 12.02
C ALA A 88 -8.71 -0.77 11.67
N GLY A 89 -8.39 -0.86 10.38
CA GLY A 89 -7.05 -0.71 9.81
C GLY A 89 -7.11 -0.90 8.30
N TYR A 90 -5.98 -0.65 7.65
CA TYR A 90 -5.90 -0.52 6.20
C TYR A 90 -4.73 -1.34 5.64
N ALA A 91 -4.92 -1.92 4.46
CA ALA A 91 -3.87 -2.57 3.70
C ALA A 91 -3.99 -2.17 2.22
N LEU A 92 -2.92 -1.56 1.68
CA LEU A 92 -2.82 -1.20 0.28
C LEU A 92 -1.82 -2.15 -0.37
N LEU A 93 -2.28 -2.92 -1.35
CA LEU A 93 -1.51 -3.94 -2.05
C LEU A 93 -1.29 -3.47 -3.49
N PHE A 94 -0.09 -2.99 -3.81
CA PHE A 94 0.27 -2.49 -5.13
C PHE A 94 0.86 -3.61 -5.98
N GLU A 95 0.14 -4.00 -7.03
CA GLU A 95 0.57 -4.99 -8.01
C GLU A 95 1.30 -4.32 -9.18
N GLY A 96 2.29 -4.99 -9.78
CA GLY A 96 2.99 -4.46 -10.95
C GLY A 96 3.78 -3.17 -10.68
N ALA A 97 4.22 -2.94 -9.44
CA ALA A 97 4.89 -1.70 -9.07
C ALA A 97 6.29 -1.55 -9.73
N GLY A 98 6.84 -2.64 -10.26
CA GLY A 98 8.09 -2.64 -11.05
C GLY A 98 8.01 -1.74 -12.29
N ASP A 99 6.88 -1.72 -13.00
CA ASP A 99 6.72 -0.90 -14.20
C ASP A 99 6.85 0.60 -13.90
N LEU A 100 6.32 1.03 -12.75
CA LEU A 100 6.46 2.40 -12.27
C LEU A 100 7.90 2.69 -11.83
N ARG A 101 8.50 1.78 -11.06
CA ARG A 101 9.89 1.93 -10.60
C ARG A 101 10.85 2.10 -11.78
N ASP A 102 10.70 1.30 -12.82
CA ASP A 102 11.61 1.28 -13.96
C ASP A 102 11.37 2.46 -14.91
N ALA A 103 10.13 2.95 -15.01
CA ALA A 103 9.78 4.08 -15.87
C ALA A 103 9.94 5.46 -15.21
N ASP A 104 9.67 5.57 -13.91
CA ASP A 104 9.63 6.81 -13.14
C ASP A 104 9.98 6.54 -11.66
N ALA A 105 11.26 6.22 -11.42
CA ALA A 105 11.80 5.94 -10.08
C ALA A 105 11.53 7.08 -9.08
N ALA A 106 11.57 8.34 -9.53
CA ALA A 106 11.31 9.49 -8.67
C ALA A 106 9.87 9.47 -8.12
N SER A 107 8.88 9.16 -8.98
CA SER A 107 7.49 9.00 -8.54
C SER A 107 7.29 7.77 -7.65
N PHE A 108 8.02 6.68 -7.92
CA PHE A 108 8.01 5.49 -7.07
C PHE A 108 8.54 5.79 -5.66
N ASP A 109 9.70 6.43 -5.55
CA ASP A 109 10.31 6.80 -4.26
C ASP A 109 9.41 7.78 -3.49
N THR A 110 8.86 8.78 -4.18
CA THR A 110 7.90 9.73 -3.58
C THR A 110 6.68 9.01 -3.02
N LEU A 111 6.16 7.99 -3.73
CA LEU A 111 5.04 7.20 -3.24
C LEU A 111 5.40 6.41 -1.98
N LEU A 112 6.59 5.79 -1.93
CA LEU A 112 7.06 5.07 -0.74
C LEU A 112 7.15 5.99 0.47
N ASP A 113 7.69 7.20 0.29
CA ASP A 113 7.81 8.20 1.35
C ASP A 113 6.42 8.59 1.90
N ILE A 114 5.48 8.90 1.01
CA ILE A 114 4.10 9.26 1.38
C ILE A 114 3.42 8.11 2.14
N LEU A 115 3.53 6.88 1.66
CA LEU A 115 2.95 5.70 2.32
C LEU A 115 3.58 5.46 3.69
N GLY A 116 4.90 5.65 3.81
CA GLY A 116 5.62 5.51 5.07
C GLY A 116 5.22 6.56 6.10
N GLU A 117 5.02 7.80 5.67
CA GLU A 117 4.48 8.86 6.53
C GLU A 117 3.05 8.56 6.96
N ALA A 118 2.18 8.17 6.02
CA ALA A 118 0.80 7.77 6.35
C ALA A 118 0.77 6.63 7.37
N SER A 119 1.63 5.61 7.21
CA SER A 119 1.76 4.51 8.16
C SER A 119 2.11 4.99 9.57
N ARG A 120 3.09 5.89 9.70
CA ARG A 120 3.51 6.45 11.00
C ARG A 120 2.39 7.27 11.65
N GLU A 121 1.68 8.07 10.87
CA GLU A 121 0.54 8.86 11.34
C GLU A 121 -0.58 7.96 11.87
N TRP A 122 -0.96 6.92 11.14
CA TRP A 122 -1.98 5.96 11.59
C TRP A 122 -1.52 5.15 12.81
N ALA A 123 -0.24 4.75 12.88
CA ALA A 123 0.32 4.07 14.04
C ALA A 123 0.20 4.92 15.31
N SER A 124 0.40 6.24 15.22
CA SER A 124 0.19 7.17 16.35
C SER A 124 -1.26 7.18 16.85
N ARG A 125 -2.22 6.88 15.97
CA ARG A 125 -3.66 6.75 16.24
C ARG A 125 -4.06 5.32 16.62
N LYS A 126 -3.09 4.41 16.76
CA LYS A 126 -3.27 2.97 17.03
C LYS A 126 -4.09 2.24 15.96
N VAL A 127 -3.96 2.67 14.71
CA VAL A 127 -4.60 2.04 13.54
C VAL A 127 -3.50 1.47 12.66
N ALA A 128 -3.60 0.20 12.29
CA ALA A 128 -2.61 -0.43 11.42
C ALA A 128 -2.83 0.03 9.98
N PHE A 129 -1.78 0.52 9.33
CA PHE A 129 -1.79 0.92 7.92
C PHE A 129 -0.61 0.25 7.20
N TRP A 130 -0.91 -0.71 6.35
CA TRP A 130 0.08 -1.48 5.62
C TRP A 130 0.11 -1.07 4.16
N ALA A 131 1.31 -0.98 3.59
CA ALA A 131 1.50 -0.87 2.16
C ALA A 131 2.45 -1.95 1.67
N PHE A 132 2.01 -2.76 0.71
CA PHE A 132 2.78 -3.83 0.11
C PHE A 132 3.02 -3.50 -1.35
N MET A 133 4.29 -3.42 -1.76
CA MET A 133 4.70 -3.11 -3.12
C MET A 133 5.23 -4.37 -3.77
N ALA A 134 4.45 -4.94 -4.69
CA ALA A 134 4.88 -6.11 -5.43
C ALA A 134 5.87 -5.74 -6.53
N LEU A 135 7.01 -6.40 -6.46
CA LEU A 135 8.04 -6.36 -7.49
C LEU A 135 8.17 -7.75 -8.12
N PRO A 136 8.63 -7.84 -9.38
CA PRO A 136 8.93 -9.13 -10.00
C PRO A 136 9.99 -9.86 -9.17
N GLU A 137 9.90 -11.19 -9.07
CA GLU A 137 10.80 -12.01 -8.23
C GLU A 137 12.28 -11.77 -8.52
N ASP A 138 12.64 -11.50 -9.78
CA ASP A 138 14.00 -11.17 -10.20
C ASP A 138 14.57 -9.94 -9.48
N SER A 139 13.72 -9.03 -8.99
CA SER A 139 14.14 -7.86 -8.21
C SER A 139 14.71 -8.23 -6.83
N PHE A 140 14.42 -9.42 -6.33
CA PHE A 140 14.89 -9.92 -5.04
C PHE A 140 16.05 -10.92 -5.20
N GLN A 141 16.31 -11.42 -6.41
CA GLN A 141 17.38 -12.37 -6.72
C GLN A 141 18.72 -11.71 -7.12
N ALA A 142 18.79 -10.38 -7.16
CA ALA A 142 20.03 -9.66 -7.50
C ALA A 142 21.05 -9.66 -6.34
N THR A 143 21.65 -10.81 -6.07
CA THR A 143 22.97 -10.95 -5.44
C THR A 143 23.58 -12.28 -5.86
N LEU A 144 24.35 -12.27 -6.95
CA LEU A 144 25.54 -13.12 -7.17
C LEU A 144 26.52 -12.36 -8.08
#